data_AF-A0A2G6P790-F1
#
_entry.id   AF-A0A2G6P790-F1
#
_cell.length_a   1.000
_cell.length_b   1.000
_cell.length_c   1.000
_cell.angle_alpha   90.00
_cell.angle_beta   90.00
_cell.angle_gamma   90.00
#
_symmetry.space_group_name_H-M   'P 1'
#
loop_
_entity.id
_entity.type
_entity.pdbx_description
1 polymer ?
#
loop_
_entity_poly.entity_id
_entity_poly.type
_entity_poly.pdbx_seq_one_letter_code
_entity_poly.pdbx_strand_id
1 'polypeptide(L)'
;MTQYVYWHAPLWQIALIFTVSLMILLWLIMRAWRDPTLSEALIAVEPALDRQPFFFFSRAQGIVYLNETARQLLHDDRDTEKRKYLDALTDAMIEAVEEGRLVRQSDWPEPDCILLVMPVVGTEADTVTGALAQVFREIPLTASAPVTATGEETTLQNGNWLRVGPTLRLHCERPLVQIQRKSQPTVEGTKTRWQENSLGYLEERLLRHLLDHQAQVQTPEILFQVVWPDDAVSKLGLRPEQKDRLRRLVYQVRQRVEPDSRNPQYICTAHGVGYVLYGDTEANN
;
A
#
# COMPACT_ATOMS: atom_id res chain seq x y z
N MET A 1 48.54 -56.65 34.36
CA MET A 1 49.04 -55.38 34.96
C MET A 1 48.19 -54.25 34.41
N THR A 2 47.25 -53.75 35.21
CA THR A 2 46.35 -52.64 34.84
C THR A 2 47.02 -51.32 35.22
N GLN A 3 47.42 -50.55 34.21
CA GLN A 3 48.09 -49.27 34.39
C GLN A 3 47.02 -48.17 34.46
N TYR A 4 46.71 -47.72 35.68
CA TYR A 4 45.81 -46.60 35.89
C TYR A 4 46.56 -45.31 35.54
N VAL A 5 46.24 -44.72 34.39
CA VAL A 5 46.73 -43.39 33.99
C VAL A 5 45.91 -42.35 34.74
N TYR A 6 46.43 -41.89 35.87
CA TYR A 6 45.86 -40.76 36.62
C TYR A 6 46.14 -39.46 35.85
N TRP A 7 45.15 -38.97 35.12
CA TRP A 7 45.14 -37.60 34.61
C TRP A 7 44.86 -36.64 35.77
N HIS A 8 45.91 -36.24 36.49
CA HIS A 8 45.85 -35.05 37.33
C HIS A 8 45.85 -33.82 36.42
N ALA A 9 44.72 -33.54 35.77
CA ALA A 9 44.44 -32.17 35.36
C ALA A 9 44.27 -31.37 36.66
N PRO A 10 45.17 -30.44 36.99
CA PRO A 10 45.05 -29.70 38.23
C PRO A 10 43.75 -28.87 38.17
N LEU A 11 42.95 -28.92 39.24
CA LEU A 11 41.59 -28.35 39.31
C LEU A 11 41.50 -26.89 38.84
N TRP A 12 42.59 -26.12 38.97
CA TRP A 12 42.67 -24.74 38.50
C TRP A 12 42.55 -24.62 36.97
N GLN A 13 43.02 -25.61 36.19
CA GLN A 13 42.87 -25.61 34.73
C GLN A 13 41.42 -25.79 34.31
N ILE A 14 40.68 -26.67 35.00
CA ILE A 14 39.25 -26.88 34.73
C ILE A 14 38.46 -25.62 35.10
N ALA A 15 38.77 -25.00 36.24
CA ALA A 15 38.16 -23.74 36.65
C ALA A 15 38.44 -22.61 35.63
N LEU A 16 39.68 -22.52 35.13
CA LEU A 16 40.05 -21.55 34.11
C LEU A 16 39.24 -21.75 32.81
N ILE A 17 39.19 -22.98 32.28
CA ILE A 17 38.43 -23.29 31.06
C ILE A 17 36.95 -22.94 31.24
N PHE A 18 36.37 -23.26 32.40
CA PHE A 18 34.98 -22.96 32.70
C PHE A 18 34.72 -21.44 32.75
N THR A 19 35.58 -20.67 33.42
CA THR A 19 35.44 -19.20 33.51
C THR A 19 35.57 -18.52 32.14
N VAL A 20 36.55 -18.93 31.32
CA VAL A 20 36.71 -18.41 29.96
C VAL A 20 35.50 -18.76 29.09
N SER A 21 35.03 -20.02 29.15
CA SER A 21 33.82 -20.44 28.41
C SER A 21 32.59 -19.64 28.85
N LEU A 22 32.43 -19.40 30.14
CA LEU A 22 31.32 -18.59 30.69
C LEU A 22 31.41 -17.14 30.20
N MET A 23 32.60 -16.53 30.23
CA MET A 23 32.80 -15.17 29.70
C MET A 23 32.48 -15.08 28.22
N ILE A 24 32.91 -16.04 27.41
CA ILE A 24 32.59 -16.10 25.97
C ILE A 24 31.09 -16.24 25.76
N LEU A 25 30.42 -17.13 26.51
CA LEU A 25 28.97 -17.29 26.44
C LEU A 25 28.24 -16.00 26.80
N LEU A 26 28.65 -15.33 27.88
CA LEU A 26 28.04 -14.07 28.33
C LEU A 26 28.26 -12.95 27.32
N TRP A 27 29.43 -12.89 26.69
CA TRP A 27 29.73 -11.96 25.61
C TRP A 27 28.89 -12.24 24.36
N LEU A 28 28.71 -13.51 23.99
CA LEU A 28 27.85 -13.90 22.87
C LEU A 28 26.38 -13.57 23.16
N ILE A 29 25.89 -13.79 24.38
CA ILE A 29 24.54 -13.40 24.80
C ILE A 29 24.39 -11.88 24.75
N MET A 30 25.33 -11.13 25.32
CA MET A 30 25.32 -9.66 25.23
C MET A 30 25.37 -9.17 23.78
N ARG A 31 26.14 -9.82 22.92
CA ARG A 31 26.24 -9.47 21.49
C ARG A 31 24.96 -9.80 20.73
N ALA A 32 24.34 -10.95 21.00
CA ALA A 32 23.06 -11.35 20.42
C ALA A 32 21.90 -10.46 20.90
N TRP A 33 21.98 -9.94 22.13
CA TRP A 33 21.00 -8.97 22.63
C TRP A 33 21.24 -7.56 22.08
N ARG A 34 22.42 -7.32 21.55
CA ARG A 34 22.82 -6.07 20.89
C ARG A 34 22.69 -6.22 19.38
N ASP A 35 21.59 -6.84 18.94
CA ASP A 35 21.21 -6.79 17.54
C ASP A 35 21.08 -5.31 17.17
N PRO A 36 21.93 -4.82 16.23
CA PRO A 36 21.83 -3.44 15.80
C PRO A 36 20.41 -3.26 15.28
N THR A 37 19.70 -2.30 15.86
CA THR A 37 18.36 -1.97 15.40
C THR A 37 18.44 -1.67 13.91
N LEU A 38 17.44 -2.08 13.13
CA LEU A 38 17.42 -1.82 11.67
C LEU A 38 17.70 -0.33 11.37
N SER A 39 17.26 0.56 12.26
CA SER A 39 17.57 1.98 12.25
C SER A 39 19.07 2.30 12.30
N GLU A 40 19.82 1.69 13.22
CA GLU A 40 21.27 1.90 13.35
C GLU A 40 22.02 1.40 12.11
N ALA A 41 21.60 0.25 11.56
CA ALA A 41 22.19 -0.30 10.34
C ALA A 41 21.92 0.59 9.12
N LEU A 42 20.69 1.10 8.96
CA LEU A 42 20.31 2.01 7.87
C LEU A 42 21.09 3.32 7.93
N ILE A 43 21.20 3.93 9.12
CA ILE A 43 21.94 5.18 9.32
C ILE A 43 23.45 4.99 9.07
N ALA A 44 24.00 3.83 9.45
CA ALA A 44 25.41 3.52 9.20
C ALA A 44 25.73 3.39 7.70
N VAL A 45 24.76 2.96 6.88
CA VAL A 45 24.92 2.86 5.43
C VAL A 45 24.80 4.21 4.75
N GLU A 46 23.80 5.02 5.12
CA GLU A 46 23.56 6.33 4.51
C GLU A 46 23.03 7.33 5.55
N PRO A 47 23.87 8.27 6.04
CA PRO A 47 23.48 9.25 7.04
C PRO A 47 22.35 10.18 6.60
N ALA A 48 22.16 10.37 5.28
CA ALA A 48 21.05 11.17 4.76
C ALA A 48 19.67 10.57 5.12
N LEU A 49 19.60 9.26 5.36
CA LEU A 49 18.35 8.57 5.73
C LEU A 49 17.85 8.98 7.12
N ASP A 50 18.71 9.51 8.00
CA ASP A 50 18.27 9.98 9.31
C ASP A 50 17.32 11.19 9.22
N ARG A 51 17.45 11.99 8.15
CA ARG A 51 16.68 13.22 7.94
C ARG A 51 15.32 13.02 7.27
N GLN A 52 15.03 11.82 6.76
CA GLN A 52 13.80 11.54 6.01
C GLN A 52 12.99 10.49 6.76
N PRO A 53 11.73 10.70 7.14
CA PRO A 53 10.99 9.74 7.95
C PRO A 53 10.79 8.41 7.19
N PHE A 54 11.33 7.32 7.76
CA PHE A 54 11.16 5.96 7.25
C PHE A 54 10.32 5.10 8.19
N PHE A 55 9.32 4.42 7.62
CA PHE A 55 8.45 3.50 8.33
C PHE A 55 8.53 2.13 7.68
N PHE A 56 8.55 1.08 8.50
CA PHE A 56 8.40 -0.29 8.04
C PHE A 56 7.11 -0.86 8.59
N PHE A 57 6.34 -1.53 7.76
CA PHE A 57 5.14 -2.25 8.18
C PHE A 57 5.29 -3.73 7.88
N SER A 58 4.98 -4.56 8.88
CA SER A 58 4.79 -6.00 8.68
C SER A 58 3.51 -6.44 9.38
N ARG A 59 2.87 -7.50 8.85
CA ARG A 59 1.65 -8.05 9.48
C ARG A 59 1.88 -8.53 10.92
N ALA A 60 3.09 -8.99 11.24
CA ALA A 60 3.42 -9.51 12.55
C ALA A 60 3.74 -8.42 13.59
N GLN A 61 4.40 -7.34 13.16
CA GLN A 61 4.93 -6.32 14.08
C GLN A 61 4.17 -4.99 14.02
N GLY A 62 3.29 -4.80 13.04
CA GLY A 62 2.65 -3.52 12.79
C GLY A 62 3.65 -2.51 12.22
N ILE A 63 3.46 -1.23 12.58
CA ILE A 63 4.32 -0.12 12.14
C ILE A 63 5.54 -0.01 13.05
N VAL A 64 6.72 -0.08 12.44
CA VAL A 64 8.03 0.08 13.07
C VAL A 64 8.70 1.34 12.53
N TYR A 65 9.17 2.20 13.42
CA TYR A 65 9.90 3.42 13.09
C TYR A 65 11.36 3.06 12.77
N LEU A 66 11.84 3.42 11.58
CA LEU A 66 13.21 3.10 11.16
C LEU A 66 14.21 4.23 11.45
N ASN A 67 13.76 5.40 11.90
CA ASN A 67 14.64 6.47 12.34
C ASN A 67 13.95 7.43 13.31
N GLU A 68 14.73 8.36 13.86
CA GLU A 68 14.23 9.33 14.84
C GLU A 68 13.26 10.33 14.20
N THR A 69 13.48 10.75 12.95
CA THR A 69 12.58 11.64 12.22
C THR A 69 11.17 11.04 12.06
N ALA A 70 11.06 9.74 11.75
CA ALA A 70 9.79 9.02 11.71
C ALA A 70 9.10 8.97 13.08
N ARG A 71 9.88 8.79 14.15
CA ARG A 71 9.37 8.79 15.53
C ARG A 71 8.84 10.17 15.90
N GLN A 72 9.58 11.22 15.59
CA GLN A 72 9.20 12.62 15.85
C GLN A 72 7.96 13.05 15.06
N LEU A 73 7.88 12.69 13.77
CA LEU A 73 6.71 12.98 12.93
C LEU A 73 5.40 12.46 13.54
N LEU A 74 5.47 11.30 14.21
CA LEU A 74 4.31 10.69 14.86
C LEU A 74 4.22 10.97 16.37
N HIS A 75 5.19 11.66 16.98
CA HIS A 75 5.19 12.04 18.40
C HIS A 75 4.72 13.47 18.66
N ASP A 76 4.59 14.33 17.64
CA ASP A 76 4.12 15.70 17.84
C ASP A 76 2.64 15.77 18.25
N ASP A 77 2.33 16.64 19.22
CA ASP A 77 1.24 16.50 20.22
C ASP A 77 -0.14 17.01 19.74
N ARG A 78 -0.37 17.07 18.41
CA ARG A 78 -1.65 17.49 17.81
C ARG A 78 -2.53 16.28 17.48
N ASP A 79 -3.25 15.80 18.50
CA ASP A 79 -3.99 14.54 18.52
C ASP A 79 -4.96 14.28 17.34
N THR A 80 -5.57 15.31 16.75
CA THR A 80 -6.55 15.13 15.65
C THR A 80 -5.92 15.01 14.27
N GLU A 81 -4.82 15.71 13.99
CA GLU A 81 -4.13 15.61 12.71
C GLU A 81 -3.27 14.33 12.66
N LYS A 82 -2.68 13.95 13.79
CA LYS A 82 -1.96 12.69 13.97
C LYS A 82 -2.74 11.46 13.54
N ARG A 83 -4.02 11.37 13.93
CA ARG A 83 -4.87 10.23 13.52
C ARG A 83 -5.03 10.16 12.02
N LYS A 84 -5.20 11.30 11.34
CA LYS A 84 -5.29 11.35 9.88
C LYS A 84 -3.99 10.89 9.21
N TYR A 85 -2.83 11.32 9.72
CA TYR A 85 -1.53 10.88 9.21
C TYR A 85 -1.32 9.37 9.39
N LEU A 86 -1.61 8.86 10.59
CA LEU A 86 -1.51 7.43 10.89
C LEU A 86 -2.48 6.62 10.05
N ASP A 87 -3.72 7.06 9.89
CA ASP A 87 -4.72 6.37 9.08
C ASP A 87 -4.31 6.35 7.61
N ALA A 88 -3.90 7.48 7.03
CA ALA A 88 -3.42 7.53 5.65
C ALA A 88 -2.16 6.66 5.42
N LEU A 89 -1.18 6.73 6.33
CA LEU A 89 0.04 5.91 6.29
C LEU A 89 -0.28 4.42 6.40
N THR A 90 -1.12 4.04 7.37
CA THR A 90 -1.51 2.65 7.61
C THR A 90 -2.27 2.11 6.41
N ASP A 91 -3.21 2.89 5.86
CA ASP A 91 -4.00 2.51 4.71
C ASP A 91 -3.11 2.31 3.47
N ALA A 92 -2.17 3.21 3.21
CA ALA A 92 -1.22 3.09 2.10
C ALA A 92 -0.27 1.88 2.26
N MET A 93 0.19 1.60 3.49
CA MET A 93 1.04 0.42 3.76
C MET A 93 0.28 -0.90 3.66
N ILE A 94 -0.96 -0.96 4.14
CA ILE A 94 -1.80 -2.14 3.96
C ILE A 94 -2.09 -2.35 2.46
N GLU A 95 -2.42 -1.30 1.72
CA GLU A 95 -2.65 -1.37 0.28
C GLU A 95 -1.40 -1.87 -0.47
N ALA A 96 -0.21 -1.36 -0.13
CA ALA A 96 1.04 -1.83 -0.72
C ALA A 96 1.31 -3.32 -0.41
N VAL A 97 1.02 -3.78 0.81
CA VAL A 97 1.21 -5.19 1.21
C VAL A 97 0.20 -6.12 0.53
N GLU A 98 -1.09 -5.76 0.54
CA GLU A 98 -2.16 -6.61 0.00
C GLU A 98 -2.15 -6.63 -1.54
N GLU A 99 -1.87 -5.50 -2.18
CA GLU A 99 -1.86 -5.40 -3.64
C GLU A 99 -0.48 -5.68 -4.25
N GLY A 100 0.58 -5.74 -3.42
CA GLY A 100 1.95 -6.02 -3.85
C GLY A 100 2.51 -5.00 -4.84
N ARG A 101 2.16 -3.71 -4.65
CA ARG A 101 2.58 -2.63 -5.56
C ARG A 101 3.05 -1.38 -4.85
N LEU A 102 3.75 -0.55 -5.61
CA LEU A 102 4.10 0.80 -5.22
C LEU A 102 2.83 1.63 -5.05
N VAL A 103 2.73 2.31 -3.91
CA VAL A 103 1.67 3.27 -3.61
C VAL A 103 2.32 4.65 -3.50
N ARG A 104 1.82 5.62 -4.27
CA ARG A 104 2.24 7.02 -4.21
C ARG A 104 1.03 7.86 -3.84
N GLN A 105 1.14 8.65 -2.78
CA GLN A 105 0.11 9.57 -2.32
C GLN A 105 0.64 11.00 -2.39
N SER A 106 0.06 11.79 -3.29
CA SER A 106 0.34 13.22 -3.43
C SER A 106 -0.48 14.08 -2.47
N ASP A 107 -1.65 13.59 -2.04
CA ASP A 107 -2.51 14.25 -1.06
C ASP A 107 -2.08 13.91 0.38
N TRP A 108 -0.78 14.01 0.65
CA TRP A 108 -0.29 13.88 2.02
C TRP A 108 -0.77 15.09 2.83
N PRO A 109 -1.15 14.96 4.11
CA PRO A 109 -1.74 16.09 4.81
C PRO A 109 -0.75 17.22 5.14
N GLU A 110 0.56 17.01 4.97
CA GLU A 110 1.50 18.14 4.86
C GLU A 110 1.58 18.63 3.41
N PRO A 111 1.46 19.94 3.15
CA PRO A 111 1.61 20.48 1.81
C PRO A 111 3.01 20.18 1.26
N ASP A 112 3.08 19.93 -0.05
CA ASP A 112 4.31 19.62 -0.80
C ASP A 112 5.03 18.35 -0.35
N CYS A 113 4.37 17.46 0.39
CA CYS A 113 4.91 16.15 0.77
C CYS A 113 4.23 15.03 -0.03
N ILE A 114 5.00 14.02 -0.39
CA ILE A 114 4.51 12.79 -1.00
C ILE A 114 4.85 11.64 -0.06
N LEU A 115 3.86 10.79 0.21
CA LEU A 115 4.11 9.48 0.78
C LEU A 115 4.33 8.47 -0.34
N LEU A 116 5.47 7.80 -0.29
CA LEU A 116 5.80 6.68 -1.17
C LEU A 116 5.89 5.42 -0.33
N VAL A 117 5.17 4.38 -0.74
CA VAL A 117 5.16 3.09 -0.05
C VAL A 117 5.51 1.98 -1.04
N MET A 118 6.56 1.24 -0.72
CA MET A 118 7.12 0.17 -1.55
C MET A 118 6.87 -1.18 -0.88
N PRO A 119 6.33 -2.18 -1.60
CA PRO A 119 6.19 -3.53 -1.06
C PRO A 119 7.57 -4.17 -0.93
N VAL A 120 7.80 -4.86 0.19
CA VAL A 120 9.03 -5.63 0.43
C VAL A 120 8.72 -7.09 0.10
N VAL A 121 9.31 -7.59 -0.97
CA VAL A 121 9.12 -8.97 -1.42
C VAL A 121 10.12 -9.87 -0.70
N GLY A 122 9.63 -10.98 -0.17
CA GLY A 122 10.44 -12.00 0.49
C GLY A 122 11.28 -12.82 -0.48
N THR A 123 12.13 -13.68 0.07
CA THR A 123 12.96 -14.62 -0.71
C THR A 123 12.15 -15.69 -1.42
N GLU A 124 10.95 -15.99 -0.93
CA GLU A 124 9.97 -16.83 -1.62
C GLU A 124 9.25 -15.99 -2.67
N ALA A 125 9.37 -16.39 -3.94
CA ALA A 125 8.87 -15.64 -5.08
C ALA A 125 7.40 -15.22 -4.89
N ASP A 126 7.13 -13.93 -5.10
CA ASP A 126 5.80 -13.31 -5.08
C ASP A 126 5.12 -13.17 -3.70
N THR A 127 5.84 -13.44 -2.60
CA THR A 127 5.33 -13.18 -1.24
C THR A 127 5.74 -11.79 -0.75
N VAL A 128 4.77 -10.92 -0.48
CA VAL A 128 5.01 -9.60 0.10
C VAL A 128 5.09 -9.76 1.62
N THR A 129 6.27 -9.52 2.19
CA THR A 129 6.54 -9.69 3.63
C THR A 129 6.24 -8.44 4.45
N GLY A 130 6.24 -7.28 3.80
CA GLY A 130 5.96 -5.99 4.44
C GLY A 130 5.92 -4.85 3.44
N ALA A 131 5.89 -3.63 3.94
CA ALA A 131 5.98 -2.41 3.14
C ALA A 131 6.94 -1.41 3.80
N LEU A 132 7.75 -0.75 2.98
CA LEU A 132 8.61 0.35 3.38
C LEU A 132 7.99 1.66 2.90
N ALA A 133 7.72 2.56 3.83
CA ALA A 133 7.15 3.87 3.56
C ALA A 133 8.18 4.97 3.81
N GLN A 134 8.17 5.98 2.93
CA GLN A 134 9.03 7.16 3.00
C GLN A 134 8.18 8.39 2.67
N VAL A 135 8.27 9.42 3.51
CA VAL A 135 7.70 10.75 3.19
C VAL A 135 8.84 11.65 2.74
N PHE A 136 8.70 12.25 1.56
CA PHE A 136 9.64 13.25 1.07
C PHE A 136 8.90 14.47 0.57
N ARG A 137 9.57 15.63 0.66
CA ARG A 137 9.05 16.86 0.06
C ARG A 137 9.24 16.80 -1.45
N GLU A 138 8.15 16.94 -2.19
CA GLU A 138 8.22 17.15 -3.62
C GLU A 138 8.91 18.50 -3.86
N ILE A 139 10.03 18.47 -4.57
CA ILE A 139 10.55 19.70 -5.16
C ILE A 139 9.56 20.00 -6.28
N PRO A 140 8.83 21.13 -6.25
CA PRO A 140 7.83 21.42 -7.27
C PRO A 140 8.54 21.44 -8.62
N LEU A 141 8.34 20.40 -9.43
CA LEU A 141 8.55 20.52 -10.85
C LEU A 141 7.50 21.53 -11.30
N THR A 142 7.97 22.66 -11.83
CA THR A 142 7.17 23.74 -12.40
C THR A 142 5.89 23.18 -13.03
N ALA A 143 4.78 23.34 -12.32
CA ALA A 143 3.50 22.78 -12.72
C ALA A 143 3.07 23.42 -14.04
N SER A 144 2.83 22.59 -15.05
CA SER A 144 1.94 22.98 -16.15
C SER A 144 0.58 23.32 -15.55
N ALA A 145 0.01 24.44 -15.99
CA ALA A 145 -1.12 25.13 -15.39
C ALA A 145 -2.37 24.25 -15.15
N PRO A 146 -3.18 24.57 -14.11
CA PRO A 146 -4.47 23.91 -13.89
C PRO A 146 -5.45 24.32 -14.98
N VAL A 147 -6.01 23.34 -15.69
CA VAL A 147 -7.04 23.58 -16.71
C VAL A 147 -8.40 23.68 -16.03
N THR A 148 -9.04 24.83 -16.22
CA THR A 148 -10.41 25.12 -15.80
C THR A 148 -11.41 24.15 -16.45
N ALA A 149 -12.14 23.40 -15.62
CA ALA A 149 -13.21 22.52 -16.04
C ALA A 149 -14.35 23.33 -16.68
N THR A 150 -14.64 23.05 -17.96
CA THR A 150 -15.89 23.44 -18.60
C THR A 150 -16.70 22.16 -18.76
N GLY A 151 -17.86 22.09 -18.10
CA GLY A 151 -18.74 20.94 -18.17
C GLY A 151 -19.34 20.81 -19.56
N GLU A 152 -19.07 19.69 -20.23
CA GLU A 152 -19.83 19.25 -21.38
C GLU A 152 -20.40 17.86 -21.09
N GLU A 153 -21.71 17.77 -21.33
CA GLU A 153 -22.55 16.60 -21.08
C GLU A 153 -22.02 15.37 -21.82
N THR A 154 -21.93 14.27 -21.08
CA THR A 154 -21.55 12.94 -21.56
C THR A 154 -22.40 12.55 -22.77
N THR A 155 -21.80 12.59 -23.95
CA THR A 155 -22.48 12.28 -25.21
C THR A 155 -22.77 10.78 -25.30
N LEU A 156 -24.04 10.46 -25.12
CA LEU A 156 -24.65 9.19 -25.49
C LEU A 156 -24.52 9.01 -27.01
N GLN A 157 -23.93 7.90 -27.46
CA GLN A 157 -24.51 6.95 -28.43
C GLN A 157 -23.45 6.13 -29.19
N ASN A 158 -23.38 4.84 -28.86
CA ASN A 158 -23.51 3.76 -29.85
C ASN A 158 -23.68 2.42 -29.10
N GLY A 159 -24.90 1.87 -29.11
CA GLY A 159 -25.24 0.64 -28.39
C GLY A 159 -25.34 0.84 -26.86
N ASN A 160 -25.81 -0.18 -26.15
CA ASN A 160 -26.05 -0.19 -24.70
C ASN A 160 -24.75 -0.10 -23.85
N TRP A 161 -23.73 0.60 -24.34
CA TRP A 161 -22.41 0.74 -23.74
C TRP A 161 -22.11 2.21 -23.47
N LEU A 162 -21.98 2.56 -22.19
CA LEU A 162 -21.48 3.84 -21.70
C LEU A 162 -19.95 3.84 -21.77
N ARG A 163 -19.36 4.84 -22.42
CA ARG A 163 -17.89 5.00 -22.45
C ARG A 163 -17.45 5.77 -21.20
N VAL A 164 -16.60 5.13 -20.39
CA VAL A 164 -16.03 5.75 -19.17
C VAL A 164 -14.65 6.34 -19.45
N GLY A 165 -13.91 5.76 -20.41
CA GLY A 165 -12.62 6.28 -20.85
C GLY A 165 -12.16 5.69 -22.19
N PRO A 166 -10.87 5.81 -22.54
CA PRO A 166 -10.33 5.30 -23.80
C PRO A 166 -10.29 3.77 -23.83
N THR A 167 -10.08 3.15 -22.67
CA THR A 167 -9.89 1.70 -22.54
C THR A 167 -11.00 1.02 -21.76
N LEU A 168 -12.01 1.75 -21.26
CA LEU A 168 -13.11 1.18 -20.46
C LEU A 168 -14.48 1.61 -20.99
N ARG A 169 -15.36 0.62 -21.16
CA ARG A 169 -16.79 0.78 -21.47
C ARG A 169 -17.62 -0.06 -20.51
N LEU A 170 -18.76 0.46 -20.09
CA LEU A 170 -19.70 -0.20 -19.19
C LEU A 170 -21.02 -0.45 -19.89
N HIS A 171 -21.63 -1.63 -19.73
CA HIS A 171 -22.96 -1.86 -20.29
C HIS A 171 -24.03 -1.19 -19.41
N CYS A 172 -24.97 -0.45 -20.00
CA CYS A 172 -25.96 0.34 -19.27
C CYS A 172 -26.92 -0.53 -18.46
N GLU A 173 -27.33 -1.69 -19.02
CA GLU A 173 -28.38 -2.55 -18.45
C GLU A 173 -27.89 -3.88 -17.84
N ARG A 174 -26.63 -4.24 -18.05
CA ARG A 174 -26.09 -5.57 -17.67
C ARG A 174 -24.80 -5.36 -16.88
N PRO A 175 -24.45 -6.29 -15.97
CA PRO A 175 -23.18 -6.26 -15.23
C PRO A 175 -22.01 -6.68 -16.12
N LEU A 176 -21.79 -5.98 -17.24
CA LEU A 176 -20.74 -6.27 -18.21
C LEU A 176 -19.86 -5.03 -18.39
N VAL A 177 -18.55 -5.27 -18.42
CA VAL A 177 -17.55 -4.25 -18.73
C VAL A 177 -16.66 -4.71 -19.87
N GLN A 178 -16.33 -3.78 -20.74
CA GLN A 178 -15.41 -3.97 -21.85
C GLN A 178 -14.14 -3.20 -21.55
N ILE A 179 -13.02 -3.91 -21.56
CA ILE A 179 -11.72 -3.34 -21.28
C ILE A 179 -10.70 -3.63 -22.36
N GLN A 180 -9.94 -2.62 -22.76
CA GLN A 180 -8.84 -2.78 -23.70
C GLN A 180 -7.54 -3.06 -22.94
N ARG A 181 -7.06 -4.31 -23.03
CA ARG A 181 -5.78 -4.71 -22.41
C ARG A 181 -4.69 -4.83 -23.47
N LYS A 182 -3.46 -4.47 -23.09
CA LYS A 182 -2.27 -4.80 -23.87
C LYS A 182 -2.04 -6.29 -23.74
N SER A 183 -2.32 -7.06 -24.79
CA SER A 183 -2.00 -8.48 -24.85
C SER A 183 -0.48 -8.65 -24.75
N GLN A 184 -0.01 -9.74 -24.13
CA GLN A 184 1.42 -10.09 -24.06
C GLN A 184 2.09 -9.95 -25.44
N PRO A 185 3.37 -9.54 -25.49
CA PRO A 185 4.10 -9.39 -26.74
C PRO A 185 4.17 -10.73 -27.45
N THR A 186 3.33 -10.90 -28.47
CA THR A 186 3.48 -11.96 -29.46
C THR A 186 4.46 -11.44 -30.52
N VAL A 187 5.25 -12.33 -31.12
CA VAL A 187 6.38 -12.04 -32.02
C VAL A 187 6.04 -11.10 -33.20
N GLU A 188 4.75 -10.83 -33.48
CA GLU A 188 4.25 -9.98 -34.57
C GLU A 188 3.58 -8.66 -34.14
N GLY A 189 3.90 -8.13 -32.96
CA GLY A 189 3.47 -6.80 -32.52
C GLY A 189 2.30 -6.78 -31.54
N THR A 190 2.23 -5.72 -30.73
CA THR A 190 1.28 -5.58 -29.62
C THR A 190 -0.12 -5.25 -30.12
N LYS A 191 -1.00 -6.25 -30.28
CA LYS A 191 -2.42 -6.02 -30.56
C LYS A 191 -3.20 -5.80 -29.25
N THR A 192 -3.74 -4.61 -29.07
CA THR A 192 -4.73 -4.32 -28.02
C THR A 192 -6.07 -4.96 -28.38
N ARG A 193 -6.62 -5.77 -27.46
CA ARG A 193 -7.92 -6.44 -27.66
C ARG A 193 -8.90 -5.98 -26.60
N TRP A 194 -10.15 -5.74 -27.02
CA TRP A 194 -11.28 -5.57 -26.11
C TRP A 194 -11.65 -6.91 -25.49
N GLN A 195 -11.63 -6.97 -24.16
CA GLN A 195 -12.04 -8.11 -23.35
C GLN A 195 -13.32 -7.75 -22.61
N GLU A 196 -14.31 -8.63 -22.69
CA GLU A 196 -15.54 -8.50 -21.90
C GLU A 196 -15.38 -9.25 -20.57
N ASN A 197 -15.66 -8.58 -19.46
CA ASN A 197 -15.67 -9.17 -18.13
C ASN A 197 -17.07 -8.99 -17.54
N SER A 198 -17.62 -10.05 -16.95
CA SER A 198 -18.80 -9.94 -16.09
C SER A 198 -18.41 -9.42 -14.71
N LEU A 199 -19.29 -8.62 -14.11
CA LEU A 199 -19.17 -8.13 -12.75
C LEU A 199 -20.09 -8.92 -11.82
N GLY A 200 -19.65 -9.14 -10.59
CA GLY A 200 -20.53 -9.58 -9.51
C GLY A 200 -21.54 -8.50 -9.13
N TYR A 201 -22.62 -8.87 -8.43
CA TYR A 201 -23.65 -7.92 -7.99
C TYR A 201 -23.09 -6.75 -7.16
N LEU A 202 -22.19 -7.04 -6.21
CA LEU A 202 -21.56 -6.01 -5.37
C LEU A 202 -20.57 -5.14 -6.16
N GLU A 203 -19.85 -5.75 -7.10
CA GLU A 203 -18.90 -5.06 -7.99
C GLU A 203 -19.63 -4.07 -8.90
N GLU A 204 -20.74 -4.50 -9.53
CA GLU A 204 -21.59 -3.64 -10.34
C GLU A 204 -22.16 -2.49 -9.51
N ARG A 205 -22.67 -2.78 -8.32
CA ARG A 205 -23.28 -1.76 -7.44
C ARG A 205 -22.27 -0.70 -7.00
N LEU A 206 -21.07 -1.12 -6.62
CA LEU A 206 -19.98 -0.20 -6.28
C LEU A 206 -19.61 0.68 -7.47
N LEU A 207 -19.42 0.07 -8.64
CA LEU A 207 -18.99 0.78 -9.84
C LEU A 207 -20.04 1.75 -10.38
N ARG A 208 -21.33 1.37 -10.35
CA ARG A 208 -22.43 2.28 -10.72
C ARG A 208 -22.50 3.49 -9.80
N HIS A 209 -22.38 3.29 -8.49
CA HIS A 209 -22.37 4.41 -7.54
C HIS A 209 -21.19 5.36 -7.78
N LEU A 210 -20.01 4.82 -8.05
CA LEU A 210 -18.83 5.61 -8.38
C LEU A 210 -18.97 6.35 -9.71
N LEU A 211 -19.68 5.78 -10.70
CA LEU A 211 -20.02 6.45 -11.96
C LEU A 211 -20.98 7.63 -11.76
N ASP A 212 -22.02 7.44 -10.92
CA ASP A 212 -22.97 8.51 -10.60
C ASP A 212 -22.31 9.68 -9.87
N HIS A 213 -21.16 9.44 -9.22
CA HIS A 213 -20.36 10.43 -8.50
C HIS A 213 -18.95 10.59 -9.09
N GLN A 214 -18.85 10.56 -10.42
CA GLN A 214 -17.58 10.68 -11.13
C GLN A 214 -16.82 11.96 -10.70
N ALA A 215 -15.49 11.84 -10.58
CA ALA A 215 -14.58 12.87 -10.11
C ALA A 215 -14.85 13.42 -8.68
N GLN A 216 -15.75 12.80 -7.91
CA GLN A 216 -15.97 13.14 -6.50
C GLN A 216 -15.39 12.06 -5.60
N VAL A 217 -14.66 12.47 -4.56
CA VAL A 217 -14.13 11.53 -3.56
C VAL A 217 -15.28 11.00 -2.70
N GLN A 218 -15.52 9.70 -2.79
CA GLN A 218 -16.52 8.98 -2.02
C GLN A 218 -15.88 8.36 -0.78
N THR A 219 -16.40 8.68 0.40
CA THR A 219 -15.86 8.16 1.66
C THR A 219 -16.12 6.66 1.82
N PRO A 220 -15.25 5.91 2.53
CA PRO A 220 -15.42 4.48 2.76
C PRO A 220 -16.79 4.15 3.38
N GLU A 221 -17.28 4.98 4.31
CA GLU A 221 -18.56 4.81 4.97
C GLU A 221 -19.73 4.85 3.97
N ILE A 222 -19.73 5.84 3.06
CA ILE A 222 -20.77 5.99 2.04
C ILE A 222 -20.73 4.78 1.10
N LEU A 223 -19.55 4.42 0.59
CA LEU A 223 -19.40 3.29 -0.32
C LEU A 223 -19.81 1.96 0.32
N PHE A 224 -19.42 1.75 1.58
CA PHE A 224 -19.78 0.55 2.32
C PHE A 224 -21.30 0.46 2.52
N GLN A 225 -21.95 1.55 2.95
CA GLN A 225 -23.40 1.59 3.14
C GLN A 225 -24.17 1.40 1.84
N VAL A 226 -23.64 1.90 0.72
CA VAL A 226 -24.24 1.71 -0.60
C VAL A 226 -24.16 0.25 -1.02
N VAL A 227 -23.01 -0.41 -0.83
CA VAL A 227 -22.81 -1.80 -1.27
C VAL A 227 -23.50 -2.80 -0.34
N TRP A 228 -23.47 -2.57 0.98
CA TRP A 228 -24.06 -3.41 2.02
C TRP A 228 -25.05 -2.60 2.89
N PRO A 229 -26.27 -2.32 2.38
CA PRO A 229 -27.22 -1.46 3.08
C PRO A 229 -27.71 -2.03 4.41
N ASP A 230 -27.67 -3.35 4.58
CA ASP A 230 -28.14 -4.06 5.77
C ASP A 230 -27.10 -4.10 6.91
N ASP A 231 -25.83 -3.77 6.61
CA ASP A 231 -24.75 -3.79 7.59
C ASP A 231 -24.64 -2.43 8.30
N ALA A 232 -24.72 -2.43 9.63
CA ALA A 232 -24.67 -1.19 10.39
C ALA A 232 -23.28 -0.52 10.34
N VAL A 233 -23.25 0.74 9.93
CA VAL A 233 -22.06 1.62 10.03
C VAL A 233 -22.13 2.42 11.34
N SER A 234 -21.04 2.39 12.10
CA SER A 234 -20.95 3.15 13.36
C SER A 234 -20.83 4.65 13.09
N LYS A 235 -21.30 5.49 14.02
CA LYS A 235 -21.03 6.94 14.00
C LYS A 235 -19.55 7.28 14.07
N LEU A 236 -18.72 6.35 14.54
CA LEU A 236 -17.27 6.47 14.63
C LEU A 236 -16.55 6.02 13.33
N GLY A 237 -17.28 5.70 12.26
CA GLY A 237 -16.74 5.22 10.99
C GLY A 237 -16.74 3.70 10.85
N LEU A 238 -16.06 3.20 9.82
CA LEU A 238 -15.96 1.76 9.55
C LEU A 238 -15.04 1.01 10.53
N ARG A 239 -15.48 -0.18 10.93
CA ARG A 239 -14.63 -1.14 11.67
C ARG A 239 -13.52 -1.69 10.76
N PRO A 240 -12.39 -2.18 11.31
CA PRO A 240 -11.31 -2.77 10.51
C PRO A 240 -11.78 -3.87 9.55
N GLU A 241 -12.63 -4.78 10.03
CA GLU A 241 -13.23 -5.86 9.22
C GLU A 241 -14.07 -5.35 8.03
N GLN A 242 -14.76 -4.21 8.21
CA GLN A 242 -15.57 -3.57 7.16
C GLN A 242 -14.67 -2.87 6.14
N LYS A 243 -13.62 -2.18 6.60
CA LYS A 243 -12.60 -1.56 5.73
C LYS A 243 -11.94 -2.61 4.84
N ASP A 244 -11.53 -3.74 5.42
CA ASP A 244 -10.87 -4.82 4.67
C ASP A 244 -11.79 -5.46 3.64
N ARG A 245 -13.08 -5.64 3.97
CA ARG A 245 -14.08 -6.14 3.03
C ARG A 245 -14.28 -5.18 1.85
N LEU A 246 -14.35 -3.87 2.12
CA LEU A 246 -14.44 -2.85 1.06
C LEU A 246 -13.19 -2.86 0.18
N ARG A 247 -11.99 -2.91 0.77
CA ARG A 247 -10.71 -2.97 0.03
C ARG A 247 -10.67 -4.17 -0.91
N ARG A 248 -11.06 -5.37 -0.43
CA ARG A 248 -11.12 -6.57 -1.26
C ARG A 248 -12.09 -6.40 -2.44
N LEU A 249 -13.24 -5.78 -2.21
CA LEU A 249 -14.20 -5.51 -3.28
C LEU A 249 -13.63 -4.51 -4.30
N VAL A 250 -13.04 -3.40 -3.85
CA VAL A 250 -12.38 -2.42 -4.73
C VAL A 250 -11.30 -3.09 -5.56
N TYR A 251 -10.47 -3.93 -4.93
CA TYR A 251 -9.44 -4.70 -5.61
C TYR A 251 -10.02 -5.63 -6.69
N GLN A 252 -11.11 -6.35 -6.40
CA GLN A 252 -11.81 -7.19 -7.38
C GLN A 252 -12.36 -6.38 -8.55
N VAL A 253 -12.96 -5.21 -8.28
CA VAL A 253 -13.43 -4.32 -9.35
C VAL A 253 -12.25 -3.85 -10.19
N ARG A 254 -11.14 -3.40 -9.58
CA ARG A 254 -9.93 -2.99 -10.30
C ARG A 254 -9.40 -4.09 -11.21
N GLN A 255 -9.35 -5.34 -10.73
CA GLN A 255 -8.96 -6.48 -11.56
C GLN A 255 -9.85 -6.70 -12.79
N ARG A 256 -11.09 -6.18 -12.81
CA ARG A 256 -12.04 -6.32 -13.91
C ARG A 256 -12.05 -5.10 -14.84
N VAL A 257 -11.90 -3.89 -14.28
CA VAL A 257 -12.09 -2.62 -14.99
C VAL A 257 -10.80 -1.87 -15.33
N GLU A 258 -9.67 -2.22 -14.71
CA GLU A 258 -8.38 -1.57 -14.96
C GLU A 258 -7.57 -2.30 -16.03
N PRO A 259 -6.95 -1.57 -16.99
CA PRO A 259 -6.13 -2.18 -18.04
C PRO A 259 -4.93 -2.92 -17.44
N ASP A 260 -4.37 -2.35 -16.38
CA ASP A 260 -3.38 -2.93 -15.49
C ASP A 260 -3.85 -2.74 -14.04
N SER A 261 -4.16 -3.83 -13.34
CA SER A 261 -4.63 -3.78 -11.96
C SER A 261 -3.59 -3.30 -10.96
N ARG A 262 -2.29 -3.34 -11.32
CA ARG A 262 -1.19 -2.84 -10.48
C ARG A 262 -0.98 -1.33 -10.63
N ASN A 263 -1.58 -0.71 -11.64
CA ASN A 263 -1.51 0.72 -11.88
C ASN A 263 -2.91 1.24 -12.24
N PRO A 264 -3.81 1.37 -11.22
CA PRO A 264 -5.19 1.76 -11.47
C PRO A 264 -5.27 3.18 -12.04
N GLN A 265 -6.03 3.34 -13.11
CA GLN A 265 -6.24 4.60 -13.82
C GLN A 265 -7.64 5.15 -13.59
N TYR A 266 -8.64 4.28 -13.44
CA TYR A 266 -10.03 4.68 -13.30
C TYR A 266 -10.42 4.83 -11.83
N ILE A 267 -10.20 3.81 -11.00
CA ILE A 267 -10.57 3.82 -9.58
C ILE A 267 -9.33 4.11 -8.73
N CYS A 268 -9.18 5.37 -8.32
CA CYS A 268 -8.06 5.85 -7.51
C CYS A 268 -8.41 5.85 -6.02
N THR A 269 -7.43 5.50 -5.17
CA THR A 269 -7.56 5.63 -3.72
C THR A 269 -7.11 7.04 -3.30
N ALA A 270 -8.00 7.80 -2.68
CA ALA A 270 -7.64 9.01 -1.95
C ALA A 270 -7.37 8.60 -0.49
N HIS A 271 -6.14 8.21 -0.16
CA HIS A 271 -5.80 7.59 1.13
C HIS A 271 -6.23 8.44 2.33
N GLY A 272 -6.83 7.81 3.33
CA GLY A 272 -7.41 8.48 4.50
C GLY A 272 -8.72 9.23 4.22
N VAL A 273 -9.17 9.31 2.97
CA VAL A 273 -10.40 10.02 2.58
C VAL A 273 -11.42 9.08 1.92
N GLY A 274 -11.00 8.24 0.98
CA GLY A 274 -11.90 7.32 0.27
C GLY A 274 -11.43 6.93 -1.13
N TYR A 275 -12.39 6.79 -2.05
CA TYR A 275 -12.14 6.37 -3.44
C TYR A 275 -12.80 7.33 -4.41
N VAL A 276 -12.18 7.51 -5.58
CA VAL A 276 -12.69 8.36 -6.65
C VAL A 276 -12.61 7.62 -7.98
N LEU A 277 -13.62 7.82 -8.82
CA LEU A 277 -13.60 7.36 -10.20
C LEU A 277 -13.26 8.53 -11.11
N TYR A 278 -12.14 8.42 -11.82
CA TYR A 278 -11.84 9.29 -12.94
C TYR A 278 -12.32 8.60 -14.21
N GLY A 279 -13.17 9.27 -14.97
CA GLY A 279 -13.43 8.92 -16.36
C GLY A 279 -12.76 9.95 -17.23
N ASP A 280 -12.08 9.49 -18.27
CA ASP A 280 -11.20 10.29 -19.10
C ASP A 280 -12.03 11.34 -19.85
N THR A 281 -11.99 12.57 -19.35
CA THR A 281 -12.26 13.75 -20.16
C THR A 281 -10.89 14.19 -20.67
N GLU A 282 -10.52 13.61 -21.81
CA GLU A 282 -9.42 14.03 -22.71
C GLU A 282 -7.95 13.78 -22.30
N ALA A 283 -7.47 12.58 -22.61
CA ALA A 283 -6.15 12.43 -23.22
C ALA A 283 -6.20 12.87 -24.70
N ASN A 284 -6.17 14.17 -24.95
CA ASN A 284 -5.88 14.71 -26.28
C ASN A 284 -4.82 15.83 -26.16
N ASN A 285 -3.57 15.41 -26.20
CA ASN A 285 -2.41 16.23 -26.61
C ASN A 285 -1.44 15.33 -27.37
#